data_AF-A0A5C7MJF5-F1
#
_entry.id   AF-A0A5C7MJF5-F1
#
_cell.length_a   1.000
_cell.length_b   1.000
_cell.length_c   1.000
_cell.angle_alpha   90.00
_cell.angle_beta   90.00
_cell.angle_gamma   90.00
#
_symmetry.space_group_name_H-M   'P 1'
#
loop_
_entity.id
_entity.type
_entity.pdbx_description
1 polymer ?
#
loop_
_entity_poly.entity_id
_entity_poly.type
_entity_poly.pdbx_seq_one_letter_code
_entity_poly.pdbx_strand_id
1 'polypeptide(L)'
;MEPFYTLFSGHTFGFKIQSLSVFLLVAMFLILMPLLVGIFYTQANEGRLLIHVRKGWQLMFVMILLSIAVSLVDMGVGFENWLLMLPFIAMFHGYGYKASTVKIYPLFLFWASVILIISNYILK
;
A
#
# COMPACT_ATOMS: atom_id res chain seq x y z
N MET A 1 12.95 24.67 -8.48
CA MET A 1 13.53 23.54 -7.73
C MET A 1 12.87 23.55 -6.38
N GLU A 2 12.00 22.58 -6.10
CA GLU A 2 11.38 22.43 -4.78
C GLU A 2 12.48 22.12 -3.75
N PRO A 3 12.47 22.73 -2.56
CA PRO A 3 13.54 22.55 -1.58
C PRO A 3 13.50 21.13 -1.00
N PHE A 4 14.49 20.31 -1.34
CA PHE A 4 14.78 19.07 -0.62
C PHE A 4 15.56 19.44 0.65
N TYR A 5 15.01 19.10 1.83
CA TYR A 5 15.71 19.29 3.09
C TYR A 5 16.67 18.11 3.31
N THR A 6 17.98 18.37 3.35
CA THR A 6 19.01 17.37 3.62
C THR A 6 19.35 17.35 5.12
N LEU A 7 19.03 16.25 5.80
CA LEU A 7 19.31 16.05 7.24
C LEU A 7 20.74 15.57 7.53
N PHE A 8 21.38 14.85 6.60
CA PHE A 8 22.74 14.32 6.77
C PHE A 8 23.44 14.13 5.43
N SER A 9 24.72 14.51 5.30
CA SER A 9 25.47 14.38 4.05
C SER A 9 25.72 12.89 3.73
N GLY A 10 25.08 12.39 2.67
CA GLY A 10 25.21 11.01 2.18
C GLY A 10 23.89 10.24 2.09
N HIS A 11 22.87 10.63 2.88
CA HIS A 11 21.53 10.04 2.85
C HIS A 11 20.48 11.15 2.76
N THR A 12 19.83 11.26 1.60
CA THR A 12 18.85 12.32 1.33
C THR A 12 17.49 11.91 1.86
N PHE A 13 17.12 12.37 3.06
CA PHE A 13 15.75 12.30 3.58
C PHE A 13 14.94 13.52 3.14
N GLY A 14 14.46 13.54 1.90
CA GLY A 14 13.58 14.58 1.38
C GLY A 14 12.09 14.19 1.31
N PHE A 15 11.23 14.97 1.97
CA PHE A 15 9.79 14.95 1.67
C PHE A 15 9.51 15.98 0.59
N LYS A 16 9.08 15.54 -0.60
CA LYS A 16 8.58 16.48 -1.62
C LYS A 16 7.14 16.84 -1.25
N ILE A 17 6.90 18.07 -0.83
CA ILE A 17 5.55 18.60 -0.63
C ILE A 17 4.93 18.76 -2.03
N GLN A 18 4.17 17.76 -2.44
CA GLN A 18 3.43 17.80 -3.71
C GLN A 18 1.99 18.23 -3.42
N SER A 19 1.44 19.11 -4.27
CA SER A 19 0.02 19.49 -4.19
C SER A 19 -0.85 18.22 -4.28
N LEU A 20 -1.65 17.97 -3.24
CA LEU A 20 -2.57 16.84 -3.22
C LEU A 20 -3.64 17.03 -4.31
N SER A 21 -3.55 16.25 -5.39
CA SER A 21 -4.62 16.20 -6.39
C SER A 21 -5.75 15.30 -5.91
N VAL A 22 -6.97 15.57 -6.36
CA VAL A 22 -8.13 14.69 -6.07
C VAL A 22 -7.86 13.27 -6.57
N PHE A 23 -7.23 13.12 -7.75
CA PHE A 23 -6.85 11.81 -8.29
C PHE A 23 -5.88 11.06 -7.38
N LEU A 24 -4.88 11.76 -6.81
CA LEU A 24 -3.93 11.15 -5.88
C LEU A 24 -4.63 10.69 -4.60
N LEU A 25 -5.53 11.50 -4.05
CA LEU A 25 -6.29 11.14 -2.85
C LEU A 25 -7.15 9.88 -3.08
N VAL A 26 -7.86 9.83 -4.21
CA VAL A 26 -8.69 8.66 -4.56
C VAL A 26 -7.81 7.43 -4.80
N ALA A 27 -6.67 7.57 -5.48
CA ALA A 27 -5.72 6.47 -5.68
C ALA A 27 -5.20 5.92 -4.34
N MET A 28 -4.79 6.80 -3.43
CA MET A 28 -4.33 6.42 -2.09
C MET A 28 -5.43 5.70 -1.32
N PHE A 29 -6.66 6.19 -1.37
CA PHE A 29 -7.81 5.52 -0.75
C PHE A 29 -8.01 4.10 -1.31
N LEU A 30 -8.01 3.94 -2.63
CA LEU A 30 -8.20 2.63 -3.27
C LEU A 30 -7.06 1.64 -3.01
N ILE A 31 -5.88 2.10 -2.64
CA ILE A 31 -4.75 1.25 -2.23
C ILE A 31 -4.83 0.92 -0.73
N LEU A 32 -5.06 1.93 0.11
CA LEU A 32 -5.03 1.77 1.57
C LEU A 32 -6.24 1.01 2.10
N MET A 33 -7.42 1.24 1.52
CA MET A 33 -8.66 0.61 1.98
C MET A 33 -8.56 -0.92 1.93
N PRO A 34 -8.22 -1.57 0.79
CA PRO A 34 -8.08 -3.02 0.75
C PRO A 34 -6.89 -3.57 1.54
N LEU A 35 -5.85 -2.78 1.75
CA LEU A 35 -4.75 -3.13 2.65
C LEU A 35 -5.27 -3.24 4.09
N LEU A 36 -5.96 -2.22 4.58
CA LEU A 36 -6.52 -2.19 5.94
C LEU A 36 -7.56 -3.28 6.16
N VAL A 37 -8.42 -3.54 5.18
CA VAL A 37 -9.40 -4.64 5.25
C VAL A 37 -8.69 -6.00 5.30
N GLY A 38 -7.65 -6.18 4.48
CA GLY A 38 -6.80 -7.38 4.52
C GLY A 38 -6.19 -7.61 5.90
N ILE A 39 -5.58 -6.56 6.46
CA ILE A 39 -5.00 -6.55 7.80
C ILE A 39 -6.06 -6.92 8.84
N PHE A 40 -7.22 -6.25 8.83
CA PHE A 40 -8.32 -6.49 9.76
C PHE A 40 -8.76 -7.95 9.75
N TYR A 41 -9.01 -8.53 8.57
CA TYR A 41 -9.46 -9.93 8.48
C TYR A 41 -8.36 -10.92 8.84
N THR A 42 -7.08 -10.62 8.55
CA THR A 42 -5.97 -11.48 8.97
C THR A 42 -5.95 -11.56 10.49
N GLN A 43 -6.05 -10.41 11.18
CA GLN A 43 -6.11 -10.32 12.64
C GLN A 43 -7.34 -11.03 13.22
N ALA A 44 -8.52 -10.79 12.65
CA ALA A 44 -9.77 -11.40 13.12
C ALA A 44 -9.78 -12.93 13.02
N ASN A 45 -9.01 -13.49 12.08
CA ASN A 45 -8.96 -14.93 11.83
C ASN A 45 -7.73 -15.63 12.45
N GLU A 46 -6.82 -14.93 13.14
CA GLU A 46 -5.56 -15.52 13.63
C GLU A 46 -5.76 -16.72 14.55
N GLY A 47 -6.81 -16.71 15.37
CA GLY A 47 -7.15 -17.81 16.27
C GLY A 47 -7.52 -19.11 15.55
N ARG A 48 -7.93 -19.03 14.28
CA ARG A 48 -8.37 -20.17 13.46
C ARG A 48 -7.26 -20.72 12.55
N LEU A 49 -6.13 -20.03 12.46
CA LEU A 49 -5.00 -20.40 11.61
C LEU A 49 -4.04 -21.32 12.35
N LEU A 50 -3.39 -22.22 11.61
CA LEU A 50 -2.28 -23.02 12.12
C LEU A 50 -1.13 -22.12 12.57
N ILE A 51 -0.37 -22.54 13.60
CA ILE A 51 0.69 -21.70 14.21
C ILE A 51 1.71 -21.22 13.16
N HIS A 52 2.09 -22.06 12.20
CA HIS A 52 3.02 -21.66 11.14
C HIS A 52 2.42 -20.60 10.21
N VAL A 53 1.13 -20.67 9.90
CA VAL A 53 0.43 -19.66 9.10
C VAL A 53 0.33 -18.35 9.87
N ARG A 54 -0.01 -18.39 11.16
CA ARG A 54 -0.05 -17.18 12.01
C ARG A 54 1.31 -16.48 12.06
N LYS A 55 2.38 -17.24 12.31
CA LYS A 55 3.75 -16.71 12.26
C LYS A 55 4.12 -16.16 10.88
N GLY A 56 3.67 -16.80 9.81
CA GLY A 56 3.83 -16.33 8.44
C GLY A 56 3.19 -14.95 8.21
N TRP A 57 1.95 -14.73 8.66
CA TRP A 57 1.29 -13.43 8.56
C TRP A 57 2.02 -12.33 9.33
N GLN A 58 2.47 -12.63 10.55
CA GLN A 58 3.25 -11.70 11.36
C GLN A 58 4.59 -11.35 10.68
N LEU A 59 5.25 -12.33 10.06
CA LEU A 59 6.43 -12.07 9.23
C LEU A 59 6.11 -11.13 8.06
N MET A 60 4.97 -11.32 7.37
CA MET A 60 4.57 -10.44 6.26
C MET A 60 4.32 -8.99 6.71
N PHE A 61 3.76 -8.78 7.90
CA PHE A 61 3.67 -7.44 8.50
C PHE A 61 5.04 -6.82 8.70
N VAL A 62 5.98 -7.58 9.26
CA VAL A 62 7.37 -7.12 9.44
C VAL A 62 8.02 -6.80 8.09
N MET A 63 7.78 -7.60 7.05
CA MET A 63 8.30 -7.33 5.71
C MET A 63 7.76 -6.03 5.12
N ILE A 64 6.48 -5.68 5.33
CA ILE A 64 5.94 -4.37 4.93
C ILE A 64 6.66 -3.24 5.66
N LEU A 65 6.86 -3.36 6.97
CA LEU A 65 7.57 -2.35 7.76
C LEU A 65 9.02 -2.18 7.29
N LEU A 66 9.70 -3.29 6.98
CA LEU A 66 11.05 -3.28 6.42
C LEU A 66 11.08 -2.65 5.02
N SER A 67 10.14 -2.98 4.15
CA SER A 67 10.02 -2.36 2.82
C SER A 67 9.82 -0.85 2.94
N ILE A 68 8.95 -0.39 3.84
CA ILE A 68 8.76 1.05 4.11
C ILE A 68 10.07 1.68 4.60
N ALA A 69 10.76 1.05 5.56
CA ALA A 69 12.03 1.55 6.06
C ALA A 69 13.07 1.69 4.94
N VAL A 70 13.18 0.68 4.07
CA VAL A 70 14.10 0.72 2.91
C VAL A 70 13.70 1.81 1.92
N SER A 71 12.41 1.93 1.57
CA SER A 71 11.92 2.98 0.67
C SER A 71 12.13 4.41 1.21
N LEU A 72 12.20 4.58 2.53
CA LEU A 72 12.46 5.88 3.17
C LEU A 72 13.96 6.21 3.27
N VAL A 73 14.82 5.21 3.44
CA VAL A 73 16.28 5.40 3.59
C VAL A 73 16.96 5.58 2.24
N ASP A 74 16.54 4.82 1.23
CA ASP A 74 17.07 4.90 -0.14
C ASP A 74 16.06 5.62 -1.05
N MET A 75 15.94 6.94 -0.89
CA MET A 75 15.17 7.75 -1.82
C MET A 75 16.02 8.04 -3.04
N GLY A 76 16.01 7.11 -3.99
CA GLY A 76 16.47 7.36 -5.36
C GLY A 76 15.68 8.50 -6.02
N VAL A 77 15.96 8.78 -7.30
CA VAL A 77 15.32 9.90 -8.03
C VAL A 77 13.81 9.68 -8.21
N GLY A 78 13.29 8.46 -8.01
CA GLY A 78 11.88 8.09 -8.20
C GLY A 78 11.30 7.16 -7.13
N PHE A 79 10.20 6.48 -7.51
CA PHE A 79 9.42 5.59 -6.63
C PHE A 79 9.80 4.11 -6.76
N GLU A 80 10.94 3.79 -7.38
CA GLU A 80 11.34 2.42 -7.70
C GLU A 80 11.47 1.56 -6.45
N ASN A 81 12.00 2.12 -5.36
CA ASN A 81 12.17 1.42 -4.10
C ASN A 81 10.84 1.15 -3.36
N TRP A 82 9.75 1.83 -3.73
CA TRP A 82 8.41 1.54 -3.22
C TRP A 82 7.82 0.27 -3.83
N LEU A 83 8.37 -0.21 -4.96
CA LEU A 83 7.98 -1.46 -5.61
C LEU A 83 8.15 -2.67 -4.69
N LEU A 84 9.12 -2.62 -3.77
CA LEU A 84 9.40 -3.67 -2.79
C LEU A 84 8.20 -3.94 -1.87
N MET A 85 7.33 -2.96 -1.66
CA MET A 85 6.15 -3.09 -0.80
C MET A 85 4.97 -3.77 -1.54
N LEU A 86 4.94 -3.74 -2.87
CA LEU A 86 3.79 -4.21 -3.66
C LEU A 86 3.43 -5.68 -3.43
N PRO A 87 4.37 -6.66 -3.37
CA PRO A 87 4.01 -8.07 -3.19
C PRO A 87 3.26 -8.31 -1.87
N PHE A 88 3.70 -7.66 -0.79
CA PHE A 88 3.09 -7.80 0.51
C PHE A 88 1.72 -7.09 0.58
N ILE A 89 1.59 -5.91 -0.01
CA ILE A 89 0.30 -5.23 -0.13
C ILE A 89 -0.69 -6.07 -0.93
N ALA A 90 -0.27 -6.61 -2.08
CA ALA A 90 -1.11 -7.45 -2.93
C ALA A 90 -1.61 -8.70 -2.19
N MET A 91 -0.76 -9.29 -1.34
CA MET A 91 -1.15 -10.41 -0.47
C MET A 91 -2.29 -10.03 0.48
N PHE A 92 -2.17 -8.90 1.20
CA PHE A 92 -3.22 -8.44 2.10
C PHE A 92 -4.48 -8.02 1.33
N HIS A 93 -4.35 -7.37 0.18
CA HIS A 93 -5.49 -7.06 -0.69
C HIS A 93 -6.25 -8.33 -1.08
N GLY A 94 -5.54 -9.34 -1.59
CA GLY A 94 -6.13 -10.60 -2.01
C GLY A 94 -6.83 -11.31 -0.85
N TYR A 95 -6.22 -11.34 0.33
CA TYR A 95 -6.87 -11.91 1.51
C TYR A 95 -8.08 -11.09 1.95
N GLY A 96 -8.01 -9.76 1.95
CA GLY A 96 -9.13 -8.88 2.28
C GLY A 96 -10.32 -9.04 1.34
N TYR A 97 -10.09 -9.17 0.03
CA TYR A 97 -11.13 -9.46 -0.94
C TYR A 97 -11.78 -10.83 -0.72
N LYS A 98 -10.98 -11.85 -0.42
CA LYS A 98 -11.47 -13.20 -0.17
C LYS A 98 -12.21 -13.33 1.15
N ALA A 99 -11.70 -12.73 2.22
CA ALA A 99 -12.19 -12.89 3.58
C ALA A 99 -13.37 -11.98 3.91
N SER A 100 -13.63 -10.95 3.08
CA SER A 100 -14.73 -10.02 3.30
C SER A 100 -16.09 -10.71 3.34
N THR A 101 -16.84 -10.47 4.41
CA THR A 101 -18.25 -10.88 4.53
C THR A 101 -19.17 -10.00 3.67
N VAL A 102 -18.74 -8.77 3.36
CA VAL A 102 -19.46 -7.83 2.50
C VAL A 102 -19.11 -8.13 1.05
N LYS A 103 -20.03 -8.77 0.30
CA LYS A 103 -19.77 -9.22 -1.08
C LYS A 103 -19.65 -8.09 -2.10
N ILE A 104 -20.27 -6.93 -1.84
CA ILE A 104 -20.21 -5.77 -2.74
C ILE A 104 -18.86 -5.04 -2.65
N TYR A 105 -18.13 -5.22 -1.55
CA TYR A 105 -16.89 -4.51 -1.28
C TYR A 105 -15.79 -4.77 -2.34
N PRO A 106 -15.44 -6.03 -2.70
CA PRO A 106 -14.42 -6.28 -3.72
C PRO A 106 -14.86 -5.80 -5.10
N LEU A 107 -16.16 -5.94 -5.42
CA LEU A 107 -16.74 -5.50 -6.70
C LEU A 107 -16.65 -3.98 -6.85
N PHE A 108 -17.02 -3.24 -5.81
CA PHE A 108 -16.93 -1.79 -5.79
C PHE A 108 -15.49 -1.31 -5.95
N LEU A 109 -14.54 -1.84 -5.17
CA LEU A 109 -13.15 -1.43 -5.26
C LEU A 109 -12.50 -1.77 -6.61
N PHE A 110 -12.85 -2.92 -7.20
CA PHE A 110 -12.39 -3.27 -8.54
C PHE A 110 -12.85 -2.24 -9.58
N TRP A 111 -14.15 -1.98 -9.66
CA TRP A 111 -14.68 -1.05 -10.66
C TRP A 111 -14.26 0.40 -10.41
N ALA A 112 -14.17 0.82 -9.14
CA ALA A 112 -13.65 2.13 -8.79
C ALA A 112 -12.20 2.31 -9.27
N SER A 113 -11.36 1.28 -9.14
CA SER A 113 -9.98 1.29 -9.62
C SER A 113 -9.92 1.39 -11.14
N VAL A 114 -10.74 0.61 -11.85
CA VAL A 114 -10.85 0.66 -13.32
C VAL A 114 -11.28 2.06 -13.78
N ILE A 115 -12.33 2.63 -13.19
CA ILE A 115 -12.83 3.97 -13.52
C ILE A 115 -11.75 5.02 -13.29
N LEU A 116 -11.03 4.96 -12.16
CA LEU A 116 -9.95 5.90 -11.88
C LEU A 116 -8.84 5.83 -12.94
N ILE A 117 -8.40 4.63 -13.32
CA ILE A 117 -7.35 4.43 -14.33
C ILE A 117 -7.79 4.98 -15.69
N ILE A 118 -9.01 4.63 -16.13
CA ILE A 118 -9.56 5.10 -17.42
C ILE A 118 -9.72 6.62 -17.40
N SER A 119 -10.27 7.19 -16.33
CA SER A 119 -10.44 8.65 -16.21
C SER A 119 -9.09 9.36 -16.23
N ASN A 120 -8.08 8.83 -15.53
CA ASN A 120 -6.74 9.40 -15.54
C ASN A 120 -6.09 9.34 -16.93
N TYR A 121 -6.33 8.27 -17.69
CA TYR A 121 -5.83 8.13 -19.05
C TYR A 121 -6.50 9.10 -20.03
N ILE A 122 -7.81 9.31 -19.92
CA ILE A 122 -8.56 10.21 -20.82
C ILE A 122 -8.31 11.69 -20.51
N LEU A 123 -8.13 12.03 -19.23
CA LEU A 123 -7.96 13.42 -18.77
C LEU A 123 -6.50 13.90 -18.77
N LYS A 124 -5.55 13.01 -19.09
CA LYS A 124 -4.14 13.33 -19.32
C LYS A 124 -3.92 13.79 -20.75
#